data_AF-A0A6L5A5Z7-F1
#
_entry.id   AF-A0A6L5A5Z7-F1
#
_cell.length_a   1.000
_cell.length_b   1.000
_cell.length_c   1.000
_cell.angle_alpha   90.00
_cell.angle_beta   90.00
_cell.angle_gamma   90.00
#
_symmetry.space_group_name_H-M   'P 1'
#
loop_
_entity.id
_entity.type
_entity.pdbx_description
1 polymer ?
#
loop_
_entity_poly.entity_id
_entity_poly.type
_entity_poly.pdbx_seq_one_letter_code
_entity_poly.pdbx_strand_id
1 'polypeptide(L)'
;MSKVEVNDTVKSLLEEVNASFPGEVRIGFGEEQAGFVRHDQAQQFVEEGKMLIKVNDITAPNYTASHELIHMLMILKGFPQLYFQLSTGEKDTDNQLMFLITELYDVIAHEVVVKEQRRHYLIDDEVEEAFFKGIEDAVEAEDAGKVDGFSTIRLIMMMDAITFYGNGLANFETRLVDAFPTTYQAAKKIMQELDQRTISNPFDFRRKVVKAFELIDTQLKEWDLPEIHAMEFATLGSVFSERQLRLSVKQLFQIFHSDLHEKAQDTRGFVGLGISDQQNAFVVPTPKDMPSDEYFRELYAKNVKDFFEEMKMPYTIR
;
A
#
# COMPACT_ATOMS: atom_id res chain seq x y z
N MET A 1 -23.69 20.77 17.35
CA MET A 1 -22.72 20.39 16.31
C MET A 1 -21.56 21.38 16.36
N SER A 2 -20.46 21.05 17.02
CA SER A 2 -19.23 21.82 16.82
C SER A 2 -18.70 21.45 15.44
N LYS A 3 -18.70 22.41 14.52
CA LYS A 3 -18.08 22.25 13.21
C LYS A 3 -16.58 22.09 13.44
N VAL A 4 -16.06 20.88 13.31
CA VAL A 4 -14.60 20.65 13.32
C VAL A 4 -14.01 21.51 12.22
N GLU A 5 -13.16 22.45 12.60
CA GLU A 5 -12.44 23.31 11.66
C GLU A 5 -11.00 22.82 11.56
N VAL A 6 -10.60 22.39 10.37
CA VAL A 6 -9.22 22.01 10.11
C VAL A 6 -8.33 23.23 10.02
N ASN A 7 -7.05 23.05 10.34
CA ASN A 7 -6.06 24.13 10.28
C ASN A 7 -5.73 24.54 8.84
N ASP A 8 -5.02 25.66 8.69
CA ASP A 8 -4.70 26.21 7.37
C ASP A 8 -3.80 25.30 6.53
N THR A 9 -2.96 24.47 7.17
CA THR A 9 -2.16 23.46 6.47
C THR A 9 -3.05 22.44 5.77
N VAL A 10 -4.05 21.87 6.47
CA VAL A 10 -4.96 20.89 5.90
C VAL A 10 -5.83 21.53 4.81
N LYS A 11 -6.26 22.79 4.99
CA LYS A 11 -6.95 23.55 3.93
C LYS A 11 -6.07 23.67 2.69
N SER A 12 -4.80 24.03 2.84
CA SER A 12 -3.84 24.13 1.73
C SER A 12 -3.60 22.78 1.04
N LEU A 13 -3.50 21.68 1.79
CA LEU A 13 -3.38 20.33 1.20
C LEU A 13 -4.63 19.96 0.39
N LEU A 14 -5.82 20.29 0.90
CA LEU A 14 -7.08 20.07 0.19
C LEU A 14 -7.15 20.89 -1.11
N GLU A 15 -6.63 22.13 -1.09
CA GLU A 15 -6.53 22.97 -2.29
C GLU A 15 -5.55 22.38 -3.31
N GLU A 16 -4.38 21.88 -2.89
CA GLU A 16 -3.42 21.21 -3.79
C GLU A 16 -4.03 19.96 -4.44
N VAL A 17 -4.75 19.15 -3.67
CA VAL A 17 -5.49 17.98 -4.18
C VAL A 17 -6.53 18.42 -5.22
N ASN A 18 -7.37 19.41 -4.88
CA ASN A 18 -8.41 19.91 -5.80
C ASN A 18 -7.85 20.57 -7.07
N ALA A 19 -6.65 21.14 -7.02
CA ALA A 19 -6.00 21.71 -8.20
C ALA A 19 -5.53 20.64 -9.20
N SER A 20 -5.28 19.42 -8.72
CA SER A 20 -4.74 18.31 -9.53
C SER A 20 -5.78 17.24 -9.84
N PHE A 21 -6.80 17.08 -9.00
CA PHE A 21 -7.87 16.11 -9.17
C PHE A 21 -8.89 16.60 -10.22
N PRO A 22 -9.35 15.76 -11.17
CA PRO A 22 -10.26 16.17 -12.24
C PRO A 22 -11.69 16.50 -11.76
N GLY A 23 -12.00 16.27 -10.49
CA GLY A 23 -13.29 16.58 -9.86
C GLY A 23 -13.12 17.45 -8.61
N GLU A 24 -14.07 17.33 -7.69
CA GLU A 24 -14.05 18.04 -6.41
C GLU A 24 -13.80 17.07 -5.25
N VAL A 25 -12.85 17.37 -4.38
CA VAL A 25 -12.58 16.66 -3.14
C VAL A 25 -13.04 17.51 -1.96
N ARG A 26 -13.79 16.90 -1.03
CA ARG A 26 -14.28 17.51 0.19
C ARG A 26 -13.92 16.67 1.41
N ILE A 27 -13.85 17.32 2.56
CA ILE A 27 -13.65 16.64 3.85
C ILE A 27 -14.93 16.81 4.68
N GLY A 28 -15.40 15.70 5.24
CA GLY A 28 -16.48 15.66 6.22
C GLY A 28 -15.98 15.06 7.53
N PHE A 29 -16.56 15.49 8.65
CA PHE A 29 -16.22 15.01 9.98
C PHE A 29 -17.41 14.33 10.63
N GLY A 30 -17.15 13.21 11.30
CA GLY A 30 -18.04 12.57 12.25
C GLY A 30 -17.98 13.23 13.62
N GLU A 31 -18.35 12.46 14.64
CA GLU A 31 -18.41 12.92 16.04
C GLU A 31 -17.68 11.96 17.00
N GLU A 32 -17.04 10.89 16.51
CA GLU A 32 -16.40 9.88 17.35
C GLU A 32 -15.09 10.41 17.98
N GLN A 33 -14.78 9.97 19.19
CA GLN A 33 -13.55 10.35 19.93
C GLN A 33 -13.05 9.14 20.72
N ALA A 34 -12.44 8.18 20.02
CA ALA A 34 -11.93 6.95 20.61
C ALA A 34 -10.71 7.17 21.51
N GLY A 35 -10.00 8.30 21.37
CA GLY A 35 -8.83 8.62 22.19
C GLY A 35 -7.54 7.95 21.70
N PHE A 36 -7.57 7.39 20.49
CA PHE A 36 -6.44 6.84 19.75
C PHE A 36 -6.58 7.19 18.27
N VAL A 37 -5.46 7.13 17.52
CA VAL A 37 -5.46 7.30 16.07
C VAL A 37 -5.06 6.01 15.35
N ARG A 38 -5.76 5.70 14.27
CA ARG A 38 -5.44 4.62 13.33
C ARG A 38 -5.75 5.06 11.91
N HIS A 39 -5.13 4.39 10.94
CA HIS A 39 -5.30 4.70 9.52
C HIS A 39 -6.67 4.29 8.97
N ASP A 40 -7.40 3.39 9.64
CA ASP A 40 -8.74 2.92 9.25
C ASP A 40 -9.89 3.85 9.68
N GLN A 41 -9.60 4.97 10.36
CA GLN A 41 -10.61 5.89 10.91
C GLN A 41 -11.17 6.91 9.91
N ALA A 42 -10.73 6.84 8.65
CA ALA A 42 -11.27 7.62 7.55
C ALA A 42 -11.85 6.73 6.44
N GLN A 43 -12.86 7.24 5.74
CA GLN A 43 -13.50 6.54 4.61
C GLN A 43 -13.63 7.48 3.42
N GLN A 44 -13.39 6.93 2.23
CA GLN A 44 -13.53 7.67 0.97
C GLN A 44 -14.84 7.26 0.28
N PHE A 45 -15.68 8.25 -0.03
CA PHE A 45 -16.90 8.07 -0.80
C PHE A 45 -16.73 8.75 -2.15
N VAL A 46 -16.90 7.99 -3.23
CA VAL A 46 -16.72 8.49 -4.60
C VAL A 46 -18.07 8.51 -5.32
N GLU A 47 -18.42 9.68 -5.84
CA GLU A 47 -19.53 9.90 -6.77
C GLU A 47 -18.99 10.54 -8.07
N GLU A 48 -19.78 10.58 -9.14
CA GLU A 48 -19.34 11.15 -10.42
C GLU A 48 -18.75 12.57 -10.26
N GLY A 49 -17.43 12.68 -10.43
CA GLY A 49 -16.69 13.94 -10.31
C GLY A 49 -16.57 14.49 -8.89
N LYS A 50 -16.94 13.74 -7.85
CA LYS A 50 -16.85 14.18 -6.45
C LYS A 50 -16.30 13.08 -5.55
N MET A 51 -15.44 13.47 -4.63
CA MET A 51 -14.93 12.60 -3.59
C MET A 51 -15.12 13.25 -2.22
N LEU A 52 -15.66 12.49 -1.27
CA LEU A 52 -15.75 12.88 0.13
C LEU A 52 -14.82 12.01 0.96
N ILE A 53 -13.85 12.62 1.61
CA ILE A 53 -13.06 12.02 2.68
C ILE A 53 -13.82 12.25 3.98
N LYS A 54 -14.37 11.20 4.57
CA LYS A 54 -15.08 11.26 5.85
C LYS A 54 -14.18 10.77 6.97
N VAL A 55 -13.75 11.69 7.82
CA VAL A 55 -13.01 11.40 9.06
C VAL A 55 -14.02 11.11 10.15
N ASN A 56 -14.20 9.83 10.52
CA ASN A 56 -15.24 9.43 11.47
C ASN A 56 -14.85 9.79 12.91
N ASP A 57 -13.59 9.52 13.26
CA ASP A 57 -12.99 9.83 14.55
C ASP A 57 -12.25 11.18 14.53
N ILE A 58 -12.62 12.06 15.44
CA ILE A 58 -12.10 13.43 15.56
C ILE A 58 -11.16 13.59 16.76
N THR A 59 -10.49 12.52 17.20
CA THR A 59 -9.42 12.57 18.21
C THR A 59 -8.25 13.43 17.73
N ALA A 60 -7.83 13.26 16.47
CA ALA A 60 -6.79 14.08 15.83
C ALA A 60 -7.17 14.43 14.38
N PRO A 61 -8.18 15.29 14.16
CA PRO A 61 -8.82 15.44 12.85
C PRO A 61 -7.90 16.04 11.79
N ASN A 62 -6.95 16.90 12.18
CA ASN A 62 -5.95 17.45 11.25
C ASN A 62 -4.95 16.38 10.78
N TYR A 63 -4.52 15.51 11.70
CA TYR A 63 -3.66 14.38 11.40
C TYR A 63 -4.39 13.42 10.44
N THR A 64 -5.58 12.93 10.80
CA THR A 64 -6.31 11.95 9.97
C THR A 64 -6.69 12.53 8.62
N ALA A 65 -7.17 13.77 8.55
CA ALA A 65 -7.53 14.38 7.27
C ALA A 65 -6.31 14.62 6.36
N SER A 66 -5.20 15.09 6.91
CA SER A 66 -3.97 15.27 6.11
C SER A 66 -3.39 13.95 5.62
N HIS A 67 -3.50 12.88 6.41
CA HIS A 67 -3.05 11.54 6.06
C HIS A 67 -3.67 11.09 4.73
N GLU A 68 -5.01 11.11 4.66
CA GLU A 68 -5.76 10.76 3.44
C GLU A 68 -5.43 11.67 2.26
N LEU A 69 -5.33 12.99 2.49
CA LEU A 69 -5.00 13.94 1.43
C LEU A 69 -3.61 13.71 0.84
N ILE A 70 -2.63 13.34 1.67
CA ILE A 70 -1.27 13.09 1.19
C ILE A 70 -1.21 11.77 0.40
N HIS A 71 -1.92 10.72 0.84
CA HIS A 71 -2.12 9.52 0.01
C HIS A 71 -2.72 9.85 -1.36
N MET A 72 -3.75 10.72 -1.40
CA MET A 72 -4.32 11.19 -2.67
C MET A 72 -3.29 11.96 -3.52
N LEU A 73 -2.48 12.84 -2.92
CA LEU A 73 -1.41 13.54 -3.63
C LEU A 73 -0.37 12.57 -4.19
N MET A 74 -0.05 11.48 -3.49
CA MET A 74 0.84 10.44 -4.02
C MET A 74 0.26 9.81 -5.28
N ILE A 75 -1.03 9.45 -5.28
CA ILE A 75 -1.72 8.93 -6.47
C ILE A 75 -1.63 9.94 -7.62
N LEU A 76 -1.96 11.20 -7.37
CA LEU A 76 -1.95 12.28 -8.36
C LEU A 76 -0.54 12.59 -8.90
N LYS A 77 0.49 12.36 -8.08
CA LYS A 77 1.92 12.48 -8.45
C LYS A 77 2.46 11.23 -9.14
N GLY A 78 1.61 10.24 -9.40
CA GLY A 78 1.94 9.04 -10.17
C GLY A 78 2.66 7.95 -9.38
N PHE A 79 2.48 7.91 -8.06
CA PHE A 79 2.95 6.78 -7.27
C PHE A 79 2.17 5.51 -7.64
N PRO A 80 2.85 4.37 -7.88
CA PRO A 80 2.23 3.09 -8.16
C PRO A 80 1.13 2.74 -7.16
N GLN A 81 0.02 2.18 -7.63
CA GLN A 81 -1.07 1.69 -6.79
C GLN A 81 -1.15 0.16 -6.82
N LEU A 82 -1.78 -0.41 -5.80
CA LEU A 82 -2.14 -1.83 -5.77
C LEU A 82 -3.46 -2.08 -6.48
N TYR A 83 -3.52 -3.21 -7.19
CA TYR A 83 -4.74 -3.75 -7.78
C TYR A 83 -4.81 -5.25 -7.48
N PHE A 84 -5.97 -5.74 -7.07
CA PHE A 84 -6.16 -7.15 -6.72
C PHE A 84 -7.05 -7.85 -7.74
N GLN A 85 -6.43 -8.22 -8.86
CA GLN A 85 -7.12 -8.84 -10.00
C GLN A 85 -7.22 -10.38 -9.89
N LEU A 86 -6.49 -10.98 -8.96
CA LEU A 86 -6.49 -12.43 -8.69
C LEU A 86 -7.34 -12.79 -7.48
N SER A 87 -7.78 -14.04 -7.44
CA SER A 87 -8.55 -14.68 -6.38
C SER A 87 -8.06 -16.11 -6.16
N THR A 88 -8.01 -16.51 -4.89
CA THR A 88 -7.80 -17.90 -4.45
C THR A 88 -9.04 -18.78 -4.63
N GLY A 89 -10.19 -18.18 -4.97
CA GLY A 89 -11.51 -18.82 -4.93
C GLY A 89 -12.15 -18.84 -3.54
N GLU A 90 -11.41 -18.45 -2.50
CA GLU A 90 -11.90 -18.34 -1.13
C GLU A 90 -11.95 -16.88 -0.69
N LYS A 91 -13.16 -16.34 -0.51
CA LYS A 91 -13.38 -14.92 -0.22
C LYS A 91 -12.67 -14.44 1.05
N ASP A 92 -12.68 -15.23 2.11
CA ASP A 92 -12.08 -14.83 3.38
C ASP A 92 -10.55 -14.81 3.29
N THR A 93 -9.97 -15.81 2.62
CA THR A 93 -8.54 -15.85 2.28
C THR A 93 -8.13 -14.66 1.42
N ASP A 94 -8.90 -14.35 0.37
CA ASP A 94 -8.66 -13.18 -0.48
C ASP A 94 -8.70 -11.87 0.31
N ASN A 95 -9.69 -11.69 1.19
CA ASN A 95 -9.81 -10.49 2.00
C ASN A 95 -8.63 -10.35 2.98
N GLN A 96 -8.18 -11.44 3.58
CA GLN A 96 -7.03 -11.44 4.47
C GLN A 96 -5.74 -11.09 3.72
N LEU A 97 -5.49 -11.68 2.55
CA LEU A 97 -4.34 -11.35 1.72
C LEU A 97 -4.39 -9.89 1.26
N MET A 98 -5.55 -9.44 0.77
CA MET A 98 -5.75 -8.04 0.36
C MET A 98 -5.45 -7.07 1.51
N PHE A 99 -5.94 -7.38 2.72
CA PHE A 99 -5.68 -6.58 3.90
C PHE A 99 -4.18 -6.54 4.24
N LEU A 100 -3.54 -7.69 4.45
CA LEU A 100 -2.12 -7.75 4.84
C LEU A 100 -1.20 -7.09 3.80
N ILE A 101 -1.48 -7.28 2.50
CA ILE A 101 -0.67 -6.69 1.44
C ILE A 101 -0.87 -5.18 1.35
N THR A 102 -2.09 -4.69 1.60
CA THR A 102 -2.38 -3.25 1.64
C THR A 102 -1.67 -2.61 2.82
N GLU A 103 -1.78 -3.17 4.03
CA GLU A 103 -1.07 -2.67 5.22
C GLU A 103 0.45 -2.64 5.00
N LEU A 104 1.02 -3.69 4.39
CA LEU A 104 2.45 -3.73 4.07
C LEU A 104 2.87 -2.68 3.02
N TYR A 105 2.03 -2.45 2.01
CA TYR A 105 2.24 -1.36 1.06
C TYR A 105 2.17 0.01 1.74
N ASP A 106 1.22 0.19 2.66
CA ASP A 106 1.00 1.43 3.37
C ASP A 106 2.14 1.77 4.32
N VAL A 107 2.82 0.79 4.93
CA VAL A 107 4.10 1.02 5.65
C VAL A 107 5.06 1.84 4.79
N ILE A 108 5.22 1.48 3.51
CA ILE A 108 6.15 2.17 2.60
C ILE A 108 5.57 3.52 2.15
N ALA A 109 4.25 3.62 1.99
CA ALA A 109 3.60 4.89 1.68
C ALA A 109 3.73 5.89 2.84
N HIS A 110 3.67 5.41 4.07
CA HIS A 110 3.76 6.20 5.28
C HIS A 110 5.13 6.86 5.44
N GLU A 111 6.21 6.34 4.84
CA GLU A 111 7.48 7.08 4.77
C GLU A 111 7.33 8.44 4.08
N VAL A 112 6.46 8.53 3.05
CA VAL A 112 6.16 9.79 2.36
C VAL A 112 5.15 10.60 3.16
N VAL A 113 4.07 9.95 3.63
CA VAL A 113 2.99 10.61 4.36
C VAL A 113 3.48 11.24 5.66
N VAL A 114 4.12 10.45 6.53
CA VAL A 114 4.61 10.89 7.84
C VAL A 114 5.67 11.97 7.68
N LYS A 115 6.57 11.85 6.70
CA LYS A 115 7.58 12.87 6.41
C LYS A 115 6.92 14.21 6.06
N GLU A 116 5.88 14.18 5.24
CA GLU A 116 5.15 15.39 4.86
C GLU A 116 4.34 15.95 6.03
N GLN A 117 3.67 15.12 6.82
CA GLN A 117 2.94 15.55 8.02
C GLN A 117 3.86 16.20 9.06
N ARG A 118 5.03 15.59 9.33
CA ARG A 118 6.03 16.17 10.23
C ARG A 118 6.60 17.48 9.72
N ARG A 119 6.80 17.61 8.40
CA ARG A 119 7.24 18.87 7.77
C ARG A 119 6.29 20.04 8.06
N HIS A 120 5.00 19.74 8.25
CA HIS A 120 3.97 20.74 8.56
C HIS A 120 3.48 20.73 10.01
N TYR A 121 4.20 20.07 10.93
CA TYR A 121 3.83 20.00 12.35
C TYR A 121 2.42 19.42 12.60
N LEU A 122 2.01 18.44 11.79
CA LEU A 122 0.72 17.73 11.93
C LEU A 122 0.82 16.48 12.80
N ILE A 123 2.03 16.12 13.24
CA ILE A 123 2.30 15.07 14.22
C ILE A 123 3.06 15.73 15.37
N ASP A 124 2.45 15.71 16.55
CA ASP A 124 3.00 16.16 17.81
C ASP A 124 2.99 15.02 18.84
N ASP A 125 3.44 15.30 20.07
CA ASP A 125 3.54 14.32 21.14
C ASP A 125 2.16 13.69 21.50
N GLU A 126 1.06 14.43 21.34
CA GLU A 126 -0.29 13.92 21.61
C GLU A 126 -0.73 12.92 20.54
N VAL A 127 -0.46 13.23 19.27
CA VAL A 127 -0.70 12.31 18.13
C VAL A 127 0.18 11.06 18.25
N GLU A 128 1.44 11.21 18.66
CA GLU A 128 2.34 10.07 18.88
C GLU A 128 1.81 9.12 19.97
N GLU A 129 1.37 9.65 21.11
CA GLU A 129 0.77 8.83 22.17
C GLU A 129 -0.57 8.22 21.73
N ALA A 130 -1.39 8.96 20.99
CA ALA A 130 -2.64 8.44 20.43
C ALA A 130 -2.39 7.31 19.41
N PHE A 131 -1.30 7.37 18.65
CA PHE A 131 -0.90 6.32 17.72
C PHE A 131 -0.47 5.06 18.47
N PHE A 132 0.32 5.19 19.54
CA PHE A 132 0.67 4.05 20.39
C PHE A 132 -0.57 3.33 20.93
N LYS A 133 -1.55 4.09 21.44
CA LYS A 133 -2.83 3.52 21.90
C LYS A 133 -3.60 2.83 20.77
N GLY A 134 -3.48 3.34 19.54
CA GLY A 134 -4.07 2.71 18.36
C GLY A 134 -3.47 1.34 18.07
N ILE A 135 -2.17 1.15 18.30
CA ILE A 135 -1.51 -0.16 18.24
C ILE A 135 -2.09 -1.09 19.31
N GLU A 136 -2.18 -0.63 20.57
CA GLU A 136 -2.70 -1.43 21.68
C GLU A 136 -4.17 -1.84 21.49
N ASP A 137 -4.97 -1.00 20.83
CA ASP A 137 -6.36 -1.31 20.49
C ASP A 137 -6.48 -2.31 19.34
N ALA A 138 -5.59 -2.22 18.35
CA ALA A 138 -5.67 -3.04 17.14
C ALA A 138 -5.12 -4.46 17.31
N VAL A 139 -4.11 -4.65 18.17
CA VAL A 139 -3.49 -5.97 18.34
C VAL A 139 -3.03 -6.22 19.77
N GLU A 140 -3.34 -7.41 20.28
CA GLU A 140 -2.87 -7.85 21.59
C GLU A 140 -1.34 -8.02 21.60
N ALA A 141 -0.72 -7.71 22.74
CA ALA A 141 0.71 -7.97 22.98
C ALA A 141 1.07 -9.44 22.72
N GLU A 142 2.31 -9.69 22.32
CA GLU A 142 2.78 -11.04 22.07
C GLU A 142 3.32 -11.72 23.34
N ASP A 143 3.26 -13.04 23.35
CA ASP A 143 4.05 -13.85 24.26
C ASP A 143 5.50 -13.92 23.76
N ALA A 144 6.46 -13.42 24.54
CA ALA A 144 7.86 -13.38 24.15
C ALA A 144 8.39 -14.75 23.65
N GLY A 145 8.95 -14.75 22.43
CA GLY A 145 9.52 -15.94 21.80
C GLY A 145 8.51 -16.91 21.20
N LYS A 146 7.22 -16.55 21.14
CA LYS A 146 6.20 -17.33 20.42
C LYS A 146 5.81 -16.63 19.13
N VAL A 147 5.70 -17.43 18.08
CA VAL A 147 5.08 -17.06 16.82
C VAL A 147 3.71 -17.73 16.74
N ASP A 148 2.70 -16.98 16.32
CA ASP A 148 1.30 -17.38 16.19
C ASP A 148 0.66 -16.76 14.94
N GLY A 149 -0.64 -17.01 14.73
CA GLY A 149 -1.38 -16.49 13.58
C GLY A 149 -1.50 -14.96 13.51
N PHE A 150 -1.24 -14.23 14.61
CA PHE A 150 -1.24 -12.76 14.64
C PHE A 150 0.14 -12.17 14.40
N SER A 151 1.19 -12.99 14.35
CA SER A 151 2.57 -12.52 14.24
C SER A 151 2.83 -11.77 12.92
N THR A 152 2.14 -12.13 11.83
CA THR A 152 2.24 -11.40 10.54
C THR A 152 1.72 -9.97 10.64
N ILE A 153 0.53 -9.76 11.21
CA ILE A 153 -0.03 -8.41 11.34
C ILE A 153 0.75 -7.58 12.37
N ARG A 154 1.16 -8.18 13.49
CA ARG A 154 2.05 -7.54 14.47
C ARG A 154 3.36 -7.08 13.82
N LEU A 155 3.97 -7.91 12.98
CA LEU A 155 5.19 -7.55 12.24
C LEU A 155 4.97 -6.32 11.36
N ILE A 156 3.91 -6.31 10.55
CA ILE A 156 3.58 -5.17 9.67
C ILE A 156 3.32 -3.90 10.50
N MET A 157 2.55 -4.01 11.58
CA MET A 157 2.30 -2.88 12.49
C MET A 157 3.57 -2.37 13.17
N MET A 158 4.51 -3.24 13.53
CA MET A 158 5.80 -2.81 14.08
C MET A 158 6.68 -2.12 13.03
N MET A 159 6.64 -2.56 11.77
CA MET A 159 7.28 -1.85 10.67
C MET A 159 6.68 -0.46 10.46
N ASP A 160 5.35 -0.36 10.54
CA ASP A 160 4.66 0.93 10.44
C ASP A 160 4.98 1.84 11.63
N ALA A 161 5.03 1.31 12.85
CA ALA A 161 5.42 2.06 14.03
C ALA A 161 6.84 2.64 13.91
N ILE A 162 7.80 1.85 13.43
CA ILE A 162 9.18 2.33 13.15
C ILE A 162 9.14 3.49 12.14
N THR A 163 8.35 3.36 11.08
CA THR A 163 8.17 4.39 10.05
C THR A 163 7.53 5.66 10.61
N PHE A 164 6.46 5.51 11.38
CA PHE A 164 5.68 6.59 11.97
C PHE A 164 6.50 7.42 12.97
N TYR A 165 7.16 6.76 13.92
CA TYR A 165 7.92 7.46 14.95
C TYR A 165 9.23 8.05 14.40
N GLY A 166 9.91 7.37 13.48
CA GLY A 166 11.17 7.85 12.90
C GLY A 166 12.17 8.32 13.97
N ASN A 167 12.52 9.61 13.97
CA ASN A 167 13.43 10.19 14.98
C ASN A 167 12.88 10.14 16.42
N GLY A 168 11.56 10.09 16.60
CA GLY A 168 10.88 9.96 17.89
C GLY A 168 10.84 8.52 18.43
N LEU A 169 11.29 7.52 17.66
CA LEU A 169 11.19 6.10 18.02
C LEU A 169 11.80 5.79 19.39
N ALA A 170 12.90 6.46 19.75
CA ALA A 170 13.57 6.26 21.04
C ALA A 170 12.65 6.50 22.26
N ASN A 171 11.60 7.32 22.11
CA ASN A 171 10.64 7.60 23.18
C ASN A 171 9.64 6.44 23.42
N PHE A 172 9.42 5.60 22.40
CA PHE A 172 8.42 4.52 22.41
C PHE A 172 9.06 3.12 22.33
N GLU A 173 10.34 3.02 21.94
CA GLU A 173 11.04 1.76 21.69
C GLU A 173 10.94 0.78 22.87
N THR A 174 11.10 1.24 24.12
CA THR A 174 10.95 0.35 25.28
C THR A 174 9.55 -0.27 25.37
N ARG A 175 8.49 0.53 25.18
CA ARG A 175 7.11 0.04 25.24
C ARG A 175 6.81 -0.93 24.11
N LEU A 176 7.29 -0.64 22.90
CA LEU A 176 7.15 -1.51 21.73
C LEU A 176 7.90 -2.84 21.93
N VAL A 177 9.13 -2.80 22.46
CA VAL A 177 9.92 -4.00 22.74
C VAL A 177 9.29 -4.83 23.86
N ASP A 178 8.73 -4.20 24.88
CA ASP A 178 8.09 -4.91 25.99
C ASP A 178 6.80 -5.61 25.55
N ALA A 179 6.01 -4.97 24.68
CA ALA A 179 4.75 -5.51 24.17
C ALA A 179 4.92 -6.47 22.97
N PHE A 180 5.93 -6.24 22.13
CA PHE A 180 6.13 -6.89 20.83
C PHE A 180 7.59 -7.35 20.57
N PRO A 181 8.28 -8.04 21.50
CA PRO A 181 9.74 -8.24 21.43
C PRO A 181 10.25 -8.95 20.16
N THR A 182 9.54 -9.97 19.68
CA THR A 182 9.86 -10.84 18.54
C THR A 182 9.56 -10.13 17.24
N THR A 183 8.34 -9.60 17.10
CA THR A 183 7.89 -8.93 15.88
C THR A 183 8.57 -7.57 15.69
N TYR A 184 8.84 -6.83 16.77
CA TYR A 184 9.63 -5.60 16.72
C TYR A 184 11.08 -5.84 16.28
N GLN A 185 11.73 -6.91 16.78
CA GLN A 185 13.09 -7.26 16.33
C GLN A 185 13.15 -7.58 14.85
N ALA A 186 12.20 -8.37 14.34
CA ALA A 186 12.11 -8.68 12.92
C ALA A 186 11.80 -7.42 12.08
N ALA A 187 10.85 -6.59 12.53
CA ALA A 187 10.54 -5.31 11.88
C ALA A 187 11.78 -4.42 11.78
N LYS A 188 12.57 -4.30 12.85
CA LYS A 188 13.80 -3.50 12.86
C LYS A 188 14.84 -4.01 11.86
N LYS A 189 15.01 -5.33 11.72
CA LYS A 189 15.89 -5.94 10.71
C LYS A 189 15.42 -5.60 9.29
N ILE A 190 14.12 -5.77 9.01
CA ILE A 190 13.53 -5.50 7.70
C ILE A 190 13.65 -4.02 7.34
N MET A 191 13.27 -3.11 8.26
CA MET A 191 13.32 -1.67 8.04
C MET A 191 14.76 -1.18 7.81
N GLN A 192 15.76 -1.74 8.49
CA GLN A 192 17.17 -1.44 8.23
C GLN A 192 17.62 -1.82 6.81
N GLU A 193 17.11 -2.93 6.26
CA GLU A 193 17.39 -3.30 4.86
C GLU A 193 16.69 -2.37 3.87
N LEU A 194 15.46 -1.98 4.17
CA LEU A 194 14.66 -1.06 3.36
C LEU A 194 15.25 0.36 3.35
N ASP A 195 15.76 0.85 4.47
CA ASP A 195 16.32 2.21 4.64
C ASP A 195 17.64 2.46 3.92
N GLN A 196 18.23 1.44 3.31
CA GLN A 196 19.38 1.59 2.42
C GLN A 196 19.07 2.47 1.20
N ARG A 197 17.79 2.73 0.91
CA ARG A 197 17.34 3.60 -0.19
C ARG A 197 16.22 4.52 0.29
N THR A 198 16.31 5.79 -0.09
CA THR A 198 15.27 6.79 0.18
C THR A 198 14.26 6.85 -0.97
N ILE A 199 13.02 7.18 -0.63
CA ILE A 199 11.97 7.41 -1.61
C ILE A 199 12.06 8.86 -2.09
N SER A 200 12.51 9.07 -3.33
CA SER A 200 12.60 10.40 -3.93
C SER A 200 11.60 10.63 -5.08
N ASN A 201 11.08 9.55 -5.66
CA ASN A 201 10.19 9.56 -6.81
C ASN A 201 9.36 8.26 -6.86
N PRO A 202 8.33 8.17 -7.73
CA PRO A 202 7.49 6.98 -7.87
C PRO A 202 8.24 5.68 -8.17
N PHE A 203 9.37 5.75 -8.89
CA PHE A 203 10.17 4.57 -9.22
C PHE A 203 10.89 4.01 -7.99
N ASP A 204 11.45 4.88 -7.14
CA ASP A 204 12.08 4.47 -5.88
C ASP A 204 11.05 3.84 -4.93
N PHE A 205 9.88 4.47 -4.82
CA PHE A 205 8.75 3.93 -4.05
C PHE A 205 8.41 2.51 -4.50
N ARG A 206 8.19 2.31 -5.81
CA ARG A 206 7.87 0.99 -6.38
C ARG A 206 8.89 -0.06 -5.99
N ARG A 207 10.18 0.27 -6.07
CA ARG A 207 11.26 -0.66 -5.73
C ARG A 207 11.28 -1.02 -4.26
N LYS A 208 10.98 -0.06 -3.38
CA LYS A 208 10.93 -0.29 -1.94
C LYS A 208 9.74 -1.18 -1.56
N VAL A 209 8.57 -0.99 -2.19
CA VAL A 209 7.40 -1.89 -2.05
C VAL A 209 7.73 -3.32 -2.47
N VAL A 210 8.30 -3.52 -3.67
CA VAL A 210 8.68 -4.88 -4.12
C VAL A 210 9.68 -5.52 -3.15
N LYS A 211 10.64 -4.74 -2.64
CA LYS A 211 11.60 -5.25 -1.66
C LYS A 211 10.94 -5.62 -0.33
N ALA A 212 9.95 -4.85 0.13
CA ALA A 212 9.21 -5.16 1.34
C ALA A 212 8.42 -6.47 1.19
N PHE A 213 7.80 -6.71 0.04
CA PHE A 213 7.11 -7.97 -0.27
C PHE A 213 8.05 -9.18 -0.15
N GLU A 214 9.24 -9.11 -0.75
CA GLU A 214 10.25 -10.18 -0.65
C GLU A 214 10.70 -10.44 0.81
N LEU A 215 10.93 -9.36 1.57
CA LEU A 215 11.45 -9.46 2.93
C LEU A 215 10.44 -10.01 3.91
N ILE A 216 9.16 -9.67 3.75
CA ILE A 216 8.09 -10.24 4.58
C ILE A 216 7.95 -11.74 4.32
N ASP A 217 7.86 -12.19 3.07
CA ASP A 217 7.76 -13.64 2.78
C ASP A 217 8.99 -14.40 3.30
N THR A 218 10.18 -13.80 3.19
CA THR A 218 11.41 -14.36 3.79
C THR A 218 11.27 -14.52 5.30
N GLN A 219 10.76 -13.50 5.99
CA GLN A 219 10.59 -13.53 7.45
C GLN A 219 9.52 -14.52 7.90
N LEU A 220 8.40 -14.62 7.18
CA LEU A 220 7.32 -15.57 7.47
C LEU A 220 7.80 -17.00 7.31
N LYS A 221 8.61 -17.27 6.27
CA LYS A 221 9.25 -18.56 6.08
C LYS A 221 10.25 -18.91 7.18
N GLU A 222 11.03 -17.95 7.67
CA GLU A 222 11.92 -18.14 8.84
C GLU A 222 11.11 -18.52 10.11
N TRP A 223 9.87 -18.08 10.19
CA TRP A 223 8.94 -18.34 11.29
C TRP A 223 8.04 -19.56 11.08
N ASP A 224 8.23 -20.32 9.99
CA ASP A 224 7.37 -21.45 9.60
C ASP A 224 5.88 -21.06 9.46
N LEU A 225 5.63 -19.81 9.07
CA LEU A 225 4.31 -19.29 8.75
C LEU A 225 4.07 -19.31 7.24
N PRO A 226 2.80 -19.40 6.80
CA PRO A 226 2.45 -19.23 5.39
C PRO A 226 2.90 -17.86 4.88
N GLU A 227 3.56 -17.87 3.72
CA GLU A 227 3.91 -16.67 2.96
C GLU A 227 2.63 -15.98 2.46
N ILE A 228 2.68 -14.65 2.29
CA ILE A 228 1.56 -13.87 1.73
C ILE A 228 1.59 -13.83 0.20
N HIS A 229 2.74 -14.15 -0.41
CA HIS A 229 2.94 -14.21 -1.87
C HIS A 229 2.48 -12.93 -2.59
N ALA A 230 2.75 -11.78 -1.98
CA ALA A 230 2.30 -10.47 -2.44
C ALA A 230 2.77 -10.14 -3.86
N MET A 231 3.96 -10.63 -4.24
CA MET A 231 4.52 -10.43 -5.58
C MET A 231 3.69 -11.05 -6.70
N GLU A 232 2.97 -12.14 -6.41
CA GLU A 232 2.07 -12.79 -7.37
C GLU A 232 0.64 -12.27 -7.22
N PHE A 233 0.12 -12.27 -6.00
CA PHE A 233 -1.30 -12.00 -5.73
C PHE A 233 -1.70 -10.54 -6.04
N ALA A 234 -0.82 -9.58 -5.73
CA ALA A 234 -1.09 -8.17 -5.93
C ALA A 234 -0.42 -7.63 -7.20
N THR A 235 -1.20 -6.95 -8.02
CA THR A 235 -0.69 -6.22 -9.18
C THR A 235 -0.24 -4.83 -8.75
N LEU A 236 1.02 -4.50 -8.96
CA LEU A 236 1.58 -3.20 -8.62
C LEU A 236 1.77 -2.36 -9.89
N GLY A 237 1.24 -1.13 -9.88
CA GLY A 237 1.36 -0.19 -10.99
C GLY A 237 2.80 -0.05 -11.53
N SER A 238 2.95 -0.06 -12.84
CA SER A 238 4.27 0.02 -13.48
C SER A 238 4.74 1.46 -13.65
N VAL A 239 6.05 1.69 -13.45
CA VAL A 239 6.70 2.98 -13.70
C VAL A 239 7.71 2.79 -14.83
N PHE A 240 7.37 3.30 -16.01
CA PHE A 240 8.16 3.11 -17.22
C PHE A 240 8.99 4.34 -17.56
N SER A 241 10.12 4.14 -18.23
CA SER A 241 10.70 5.19 -19.07
C SER A 241 10.03 5.23 -20.43
N GLU A 242 10.10 6.38 -21.10
CA GLU A 242 9.69 6.54 -22.51
C GLU A 242 10.28 5.47 -23.44
N ARG A 243 11.51 5.01 -23.16
CA ARG A 243 12.14 3.93 -23.93
C ARG A 243 11.44 2.59 -23.70
N GLN A 244 11.10 2.26 -22.46
CA GLN A 244 10.43 1.01 -22.11
C GLN A 244 9.05 0.92 -22.74
N LEU A 245 8.32 2.03 -22.81
CA LEU A 245 7.06 2.11 -23.55
C LEU A 245 7.22 1.79 -25.04
N ARG A 246 8.41 1.92 -25.63
CA ARG A 246 8.66 1.57 -27.04
C ARG A 246 9.09 0.11 -27.26
N LEU A 247 9.35 -0.64 -26.19
CA LEU A 247 9.76 -2.04 -26.28
C LEU A 247 8.54 -2.95 -26.46
N SER A 248 8.80 -4.18 -26.92
CA SER A 248 7.78 -5.23 -26.96
C SER A 248 7.55 -5.83 -25.58
N VAL A 249 6.35 -6.35 -25.31
CA VAL A 249 6.00 -6.94 -24.01
C VAL A 249 7.00 -8.04 -23.60
N LYS A 250 7.41 -8.90 -24.53
CA LYS A 250 8.40 -9.98 -24.27
C LYS A 250 9.77 -9.51 -23.79
N GLN A 251 10.11 -8.24 -24.02
CA GLN A 251 11.40 -7.68 -23.60
C GLN A 251 11.38 -7.20 -22.14
N LEU A 252 10.20 -6.96 -21.58
CA LEU A 252 10.04 -6.47 -20.21
C LEU A 252 9.32 -7.44 -19.28
N PHE A 253 8.49 -8.33 -19.84
CA PHE A 253 7.61 -9.20 -19.08
C PHE A 253 7.70 -10.64 -19.54
N GLN A 254 7.50 -11.54 -18.59
CA GLN A 254 7.22 -12.95 -18.81
C GLN A 254 5.80 -13.25 -18.31
N ILE A 255 5.08 -14.11 -19.01
CA ILE A 255 3.74 -14.53 -18.63
C ILE A 255 3.82 -15.84 -17.87
N PHE A 256 3.38 -15.80 -16.62
CA PHE A 256 3.26 -16.94 -15.74
C PHE A 256 1.82 -17.44 -15.69
N HIS A 257 1.65 -18.76 -15.58
CA HIS A 257 0.34 -19.37 -15.39
C HIS A 257 0.10 -19.46 -13.88
N SER A 258 -0.79 -18.61 -13.36
CA SER A 258 -1.12 -18.66 -11.94
C SER A 258 -2.08 -19.81 -11.68
N ASP A 259 -1.93 -20.44 -10.52
CA ASP A 259 -2.94 -21.35 -9.98
C ASP A 259 -4.18 -20.58 -9.46
N LEU A 260 -4.08 -19.25 -9.36
CA LEU A 260 -5.15 -18.34 -8.98
C LEU A 260 -6.07 -17.99 -10.16
N HIS A 261 -7.28 -17.56 -9.81
CA HIS A 261 -8.30 -17.15 -10.78
C HIS A 261 -8.25 -15.64 -11.01
N GLU A 262 -8.42 -15.21 -12.26
CA GLU A 262 -8.69 -13.82 -12.62
C GLU A 262 -10.16 -13.47 -12.28
N LYS A 263 -10.37 -12.37 -11.55
CA LYS A 263 -11.67 -12.02 -10.96
C LYS A 263 -12.74 -11.59 -11.97
N ALA A 264 -12.40 -10.85 -13.02
CA ALA A 264 -13.38 -10.24 -13.92
C ALA A 264 -14.14 -11.28 -14.75
N GLN A 265 -13.49 -12.40 -15.10
CA GLN A 265 -14.09 -13.46 -15.91
C GLN A 265 -14.19 -14.81 -15.20
N ASP A 266 -13.67 -14.92 -13.98
CA ASP A 266 -13.54 -16.17 -13.23
C ASP A 266 -12.91 -17.29 -14.08
N THR A 267 -11.75 -16.96 -14.65
CA THR A 267 -10.94 -17.91 -15.44
C THR A 267 -9.56 -18.03 -14.83
N ARG A 268 -8.74 -18.98 -15.29
CA ARG A 268 -7.34 -19.02 -14.87
C ARG A 268 -6.64 -17.71 -15.22
N GLY A 269 -5.93 -17.16 -14.24
CA GLY A 269 -5.19 -15.92 -14.39
C GLY A 269 -3.82 -16.15 -15.04
N PHE A 270 -3.48 -15.31 -16.00
CA PHE A 270 -2.14 -15.24 -16.56
C PHE A 270 -1.49 -13.95 -16.07
N VAL A 271 -0.37 -14.09 -15.39
CA VAL A 271 0.28 -13.00 -14.67
C VAL A 271 1.49 -12.52 -15.47
N GLY A 272 1.50 -11.23 -15.80
CA GLY A 272 2.65 -10.55 -16.40
C GLY A 272 3.67 -10.17 -15.33
N LEU A 273 4.70 -10.98 -15.15
CA LEU A 273 5.78 -10.72 -14.21
C LEU A 273 6.86 -9.87 -14.89
N GLY A 274 7.30 -8.80 -14.22
CA GLY A 274 8.46 -8.02 -14.68
C GLY A 274 9.71 -8.88 -14.72
N ILE A 275 10.45 -8.89 -15.83
CA ILE A 275 11.67 -9.70 -15.95
C ILE A 275 12.72 -9.27 -14.91
N SER A 276 12.79 -7.97 -14.59
CA SER A 276 13.81 -7.42 -13.69
C SER A 276 13.55 -7.65 -12.20
N ASP A 277 12.29 -7.77 -11.80
CA ASP A 277 11.89 -7.73 -10.39
C ASP A 277 10.85 -8.79 -10.02
N GLN A 278 10.39 -9.57 -11.00
CA GLN A 278 9.43 -10.67 -10.85
C GLN A 278 8.08 -10.24 -10.22
N GLN A 279 7.80 -8.94 -10.15
CA GLN A 279 6.55 -8.43 -9.61
C GLN A 279 5.43 -8.54 -10.65
N ASN A 280 4.25 -8.98 -10.23
CA ASN A 280 3.02 -8.91 -11.01
C ASN A 280 2.72 -7.45 -11.39
N ALA A 281 2.80 -7.17 -12.69
CA ALA A 281 2.55 -5.87 -13.29
C ALA A 281 1.19 -5.78 -14.00
N PHE A 282 0.59 -6.92 -14.34
CA PHE A 282 -0.74 -7.01 -14.94
C PHE A 282 -1.26 -8.45 -14.93
N VAL A 283 -2.58 -8.61 -14.96
CA VAL A 283 -3.23 -9.91 -15.15
C VAL A 283 -4.05 -9.90 -16.44
N VAL A 284 -3.96 -10.97 -17.22
CA VAL A 284 -4.84 -11.22 -18.37
C VAL A 284 -5.67 -12.48 -18.16
N PRO A 285 -6.96 -12.46 -18.55
CA PRO A 285 -7.81 -13.64 -18.45
C PRO A 285 -7.45 -14.67 -19.51
N THR A 286 -8.03 -15.85 -19.40
CA THR A 286 -7.92 -16.86 -20.46
C THR A 286 -8.61 -16.35 -21.73
N PRO A 287 -7.95 -16.38 -22.91
CA PRO A 287 -8.57 -15.94 -24.15
C PRO A 287 -9.76 -16.85 -24.52
N LYS A 288 -10.91 -16.24 -24.82
CA LYS A 288 -12.16 -16.96 -25.18
C LYS A 288 -12.32 -17.14 -26.68
N ASP A 289 -11.86 -16.16 -27.46
CA ASP A 289 -12.15 -16.06 -28.90
C ASP A 289 -10.97 -16.44 -29.81
N MET A 290 -9.85 -16.88 -29.23
CA MET A 290 -8.61 -17.22 -29.96
C MET A 290 -7.85 -18.34 -29.25
N PRO A 291 -7.16 -19.25 -29.97
CA PRO A 291 -6.26 -20.22 -29.36
C PRO A 291 -5.20 -19.54 -28.48
N SER A 292 -4.95 -20.08 -27.28
CA SER A 292 -4.03 -19.46 -26.31
C SER A 292 -2.64 -19.18 -26.86
N ASP A 293 -2.06 -20.10 -27.65
CA ASP A 293 -0.73 -19.92 -28.25
C ASP A 293 -0.67 -18.73 -29.21
N GLU A 294 -1.75 -18.52 -29.99
CA GLU A 294 -1.84 -17.41 -30.92
C GLU A 294 -1.99 -16.09 -30.16
N TYR A 295 -2.87 -16.07 -29.16
CA TYR A 295 -3.09 -14.91 -28.29
C TYR A 295 -1.81 -14.46 -27.61
N PHE A 296 -1.07 -15.37 -26.96
CA PHE A 296 0.16 -15.01 -26.26
C PHE A 296 1.28 -14.61 -27.22
N ARG A 297 1.36 -15.22 -28.42
CA ARG A 297 2.32 -14.78 -29.44
C ARG A 297 2.06 -13.35 -29.88
N GLU A 298 0.80 -12.97 -30.07
CA GLU A 298 0.41 -11.60 -30.41
C GLU A 298 0.68 -10.63 -29.25
N LEU A 299 0.26 -10.99 -28.04
CA LEU A 299 0.49 -10.20 -26.83
C LEU A 299 1.98 -9.89 -26.65
N TYR A 300 2.85 -10.92 -26.75
CA TYR A 300 4.30 -10.73 -26.62
C TYR A 300 4.91 -9.84 -27.72
N ALA A 301 4.29 -9.78 -28.89
CA ALA A 301 4.73 -8.95 -30.01
C ALA A 301 4.26 -7.49 -29.89
N LYS A 302 3.18 -7.22 -29.14
CA LYS A 302 2.70 -5.86 -28.90
C LYS A 302 3.77 -5.02 -28.23
N ASN A 303 3.71 -3.74 -28.53
CA ASN A 303 4.44 -2.74 -27.80
C ASN A 303 3.80 -2.53 -26.42
N VAL A 304 4.61 -2.23 -25.39
CA VAL A 304 4.16 -2.07 -24.00
C VAL A 304 3.11 -0.97 -23.84
N LYS A 305 3.27 0.17 -24.50
CA LYS A 305 2.30 1.26 -24.44
C LYS A 305 0.94 0.81 -24.97
N ASP A 306 0.92 0.29 -26.20
CA ASP A 306 -0.32 -0.13 -26.86
C ASP A 306 -1.04 -1.21 -26.04
N PHE A 307 -0.28 -2.16 -25.47
CA PHE A 307 -0.82 -3.21 -24.62
C PHE A 307 -1.44 -2.66 -23.33
N PHE A 308 -0.73 -1.81 -22.58
CA PHE A 308 -1.25 -1.24 -21.32
C PHE A 308 -2.47 -0.34 -21.56
N GLU A 309 -2.49 0.45 -22.64
CA GLU A 309 -3.64 1.28 -23.02
C GLU A 309 -4.85 0.42 -23.42
N GLU A 310 -4.64 -0.66 -24.20
CA GLU A 310 -5.70 -1.59 -24.63
C GLU A 310 -6.38 -2.27 -23.44
N MET A 311 -5.60 -2.77 -22.49
CA MET A 311 -6.13 -3.42 -21.29
C MET A 311 -6.56 -2.43 -20.19
N LYS A 312 -6.39 -1.12 -20.43
CA LYS A 312 -6.65 -0.04 -19.47
C LYS A 312 -5.92 -0.23 -18.15
N MET A 313 -4.71 -0.82 -18.18
CA MET A 313 -3.88 -0.97 -16.99
C MET A 313 -3.17 0.34 -16.69
N PRO A 314 -3.38 0.96 -15.51
CA PRO A 314 -2.70 2.21 -15.17
C PRO A 314 -1.18 2.03 -15.06
N TYR A 315 -0.43 3.00 -15.55
CA TYR A 315 1.02 3.10 -15.41
C TYR A 315 1.45 4.57 -15.38
N THR A 316 2.67 4.82 -14.92
CA THR A 316 3.25 6.17 -14.89
C THR A 316 4.60 6.20 -15.61
N ILE A 317 5.03 7.41 -15.98
CA ILE A 317 6.27 7.63 -16.73
C ILE A 317 7.25 8.39 -15.84
N ARG A 318 8.52 7.93 -15.82
CA ARG A 318 9.65 8.62 -15.16
C ARG A 318 10.54 9.33 -16.18
#